data_AF-A0A6N6KWK2-F1
#
_entry.id   AF-A0A6N6KWK2-F1
#
_cell.length_a   1.000
_cell.length_b   1.000
_cell.length_c   1.000
_cell.angle_alpha   90.00
_cell.angle_beta   90.00
_cell.angle_gamma   90.00
#
_symmetry.space_group_name_H-M   'P 1'
#
loop_
_entity.id
_entity.type
_entity.pdbx_description
1 polymer ?
#
loop_
_entity_poly.entity_id
_entity_poly.type
_entity_poly.pdbx_seq_one_letter_code
_entity_poly.pdbx_strand_id
1 'polypeptide(L)'
;MNIKVYWFVSLFATLALVAVACSPTTATVSDEDPAQGAVSSETDSEEDAAPATDIPVDAGSSAGATIDVPDDVELIEGGEPPRSAEQEFETDFTRTTVLFSEILSGGPPKDGIPAVDDPKYISTSEADEWLKDVEPIALVEINGQARAFPIQILIWHEIVNAEVGGQPVSVTFCPLCNTAIAFNRELDSLVMDFGTTGRLRFSNLVMYDRQTETWWQQATGEAIIGEQVGKQLEYLPLSMISWQQFKDNYPDGEVLSRDTGNSRNYGTNPYVGYDNINRSPFLYIGPETPGELPAMARVLTVEIGGDAVAYPYSVMSDLSVANDTIGGVEIVVLWQPGVASALDKATISASEDVGAVDAFSRVLNEQILTFIFDNGEIKDEQTGSVWNVLGQAIGGELAGEELEKIVAINHFWFSWAAFMPDTSVYTPES
;
A
#
# COMPACT_ATOMS: atom_id res chain seq x y z
N MET A 1 -68.21 9.51 21.26
CA MET A 1 -67.99 10.84 21.86
C MET A 1 -66.55 10.86 22.37
N ASN A 2 -65.84 11.97 22.12
CA ASN A 2 -64.45 12.28 22.50
C ASN A 2 -63.31 11.95 21.50
N ILE A 3 -63.19 12.87 20.53
CA ILE A 3 -62.03 13.75 20.25
C ILE A 3 -60.62 13.13 20.18
N LYS A 4 -60.04 13.23 18.96
CA LYS A 4 -58.63 13.04 18.58
C LYS A 4 -57.75 14.20 19.07
N VAL A 5 -56.50 13.90 19.45
CA VAL A 5 -55.37 14.85 19.38
C VAL A 5 -54.12 14.09 18.91
N TYR A 6 -53.53 14.57 17.82
CA TYR A 6 -52.22 14.16 17.28
C TYR A 6 -51.12 15.02 17.90
N TRP A 7 -49.95 14.44 18.15
CA TRP A 7 -48.70 15.18 18.36
C TRP A 7 -47.74 14.87 17.23
N PHE A 8 -47.40 15.92 16.47
CA PHE A 8 -46.27 16.00 15.55
C PHE A 8 -45.18 16.79 16.28
N VAL A 9 -43.95 16.26 16.34
CA VAL A 9 -42.77 17.03 16.74
C VAL A 9 -41.76 16.92 15.60
N SER A 10 -41.58 18.03 14.89
CA SER A 10 -40.51 18.24 13.93
C SER A 10 -39.25 18.68 14.69
N LEU A 11 -38.12 18.02 14.46
CA LEU A 11 -36.81 18.47 14.91
C LEU A 11 -36.00 18.92 13.69
N PHE A 12 -35.71 20.22 13.63
CA PHE A 12 -34.78 20.83 12.68
C PHE A 12 -33.34 20.54 13.13
N ALA A 13 -32.53 19.96 12.25
CA ALA A 13 -31.07 19.87 12.42
C ALA A 13 -30.43 21.00 11.60
N THR A 14 -29.76 21.93 12.28
CA THR A 14 -28.98 23.02 11.69
C THR A 14 -27.59 22.53 11.28
N LEU A 15 -27.30 22.68 9.99
CA LEU A 15 -26.01 22.52 9.34
C LEU A 15 -25.11 23.72 9.69
N ALA A 16 -23.89 23.50 10.16
CA ALA A 16 -22.89 24.55 10.35
C ALA A 16 -21.81 24.47 9.26
N LEU A 17 -21.86 25.41 8.31
CA LEU A 17 -20.76 25.72 7.39
C LEU A 17 -19.73 26.60 8.11
N VAL A 18 -18.45 26.24 8.04
CA VAL A 18 -17.34 27.13 8.40
C VAL A 18 -16.62 27.53 7.12
N ALA A 19 -16.71 28.81 6.77
CA ALA A 19 -15.92 29.44 5.71
C ALA A 19 -14.71 30.13 6.35
N VAL A 20 -13.50 29.82 5.87
CA VAL A 20 -12.28 30.54 6.24
C VAL A 20 -11.95 31.52 5.12
N ALA A 21 -11.85 32.80 5.46
CA ALA A 21 -11.52 33.89 4.56
C ALA A 21 -10.02 34.20 4.60
N CYS A 22 -9.41 34.34 3.42
CA CYS A 22 -8.06 34.86 3.23
C CYS A 22 -8.01 36.39 3.38
N SER A 23 -6.89 36.91 3.85
CA SER A 23 -6.43 38.27 3.53
C SER A 23 -4.89 38.31 3.51
N PRO A 24 -4.27 39.04 2.57
CA PRO A 24 -2.83 39.00 2.32
C PRO A 24 -2.11 40.11 3.10
N THR A 25 -0.89 39.82 3.56
CA THR A 25 0.06 40.83 4.03
C THR A 25 1.27 40.82 3.10
N THR A 26 1.36 41.88 2.29
CA THR A 26 2.54 42.34 1.55
C THR A 26 3.69 42.66 2.50
N ALA A 27 4.89 42.16 2.20
CA ALA A 27 6.14 42.74 2.65
C ALA A 27 7.15 42.78 1.50
N THR A 28 7.82 43.90 1.42
CA THR A 28 8.57 44.47 0.30
C THR A 28 10.01 43.96 0.20
N VAL A 29 10.46 43.78 -1.04
CA VAL A 29 11.87 43.61 -1.45
C VAL A 29 12.57 44.97 -1.43
N SER A 30 13.82 45.00 -0.95
CA SER A 30 14.79 46.03 -1.31
C SER A 30 16.17 45.39 -1.50
N ASP A 31 16.70 45.56 -2.70
CA ASP A 31 18.06 45.24 -3.14
C ASP A 31 19.13 45.97 -2.32
N GLU A 32 20.31 45.36 -2.18
CA GLU A 32 21.62 46.00 -2.33
C GLU A 32 22.76 44.96 -2.38
N ASP A 33 23.43 44.87 -3.54
CA ASP A 33 24.80 44.40 -3.79
C ASP A 33 25.67 45.70 -3.98
N PRO A 34 27.03 45.76 -4.05
CA PRO A 34 28.02 44.68 -4.26
C PRO A 34 29.38 44.80 -3.52
N ALA A 35 30.23 43.77 -3.58
CA ALA A 35 31.69 43.92 -3.81
C ALA A 35 32.47 42.59 -3.96
N GLN A 36 32.94 42.38 -5.19
CA GLN A 36 34.24 41.86 -5.65
C GLN A 36 35.24 41.19 -4.68
N GLY A 37 35.78 40.05 -5.13
CA GLY A 37 37.08 39.51 -4.73
C GLY A 37 37.52 38.36 -5.64
N ALA A 38 38.29 38.67 -6.68
CA ALA A 38 38.92 37.70 -7.58
C ALA A 38 40.22 37.14 -7.00
N VAL A 39 40.49 35.84 -7.16
CA VAL A 39 41.85 35.25 -7.28
C VAL A 39 41.80 34.01 -8.21
N SER A 40 42.92 33.82 -8.88
CA SER A 40 43.30 33.06 -10.07
C SER A 40 43.52 31.54 -9.94
N SER A 41 43.27 30.88 -11.08
CA SER A 41 43.96 29.73 -11.74
C SER A 41 45.17 29.05 -11.07
N GLU A 42 45.25 27.71 -11.18
CA GLU A 42 46.07 26.98 -12.19
C GLU A 42 45.90 25.44 -12.05
N THR A 43 46.49 24.73 -13.01
CA THR A 43 46.25 23.42 -13.64
C THR A 43 46.83 22.17 -12.97
N ASP A 44 46.63 21.04 -13.67
CA ASP A 44 47.28 19.70 -13.64
C ASP A 44 46.53 18.63 -12.83
N SER A 45 46.35 17.37 -13.27
CA SER A 45 46.90 16.61 -14.40
C SER A 45 46.09 15.32 -14.59
N GLU A 46 46.08 14.80 -15.82
CA GLU A 46 45.63 13.45 -16.20
C GLU A 46 46.54 12.37 -15.57
N GLU A 47 45.97 11.27 -15.09
CA GLU A 47 46.69 9.99 -14.93
C GLU A 47 45.73 8.80 -15.13
N ASP A 48 46.29 7.77 -15.74
CA ASP A 48 45.68 6.59 -16.37
C ASP A 48 44.82 5.69 -15.45
N ALA A 49 43.71 5.18 -15.99
CA ALA A 49 43.03 3.99 -15.48
C ALA A 49 42.86 2.95 -16.60
N ALA A 50 43.46 1.78 -16.38
CA ALA A 50 43.41 0.59 -17.22
C ALA A 50 42.01 -0.08 -17.20
N PRO A 51 41.68 -0.96 -18.16
CA PRO A 51 40.30 -1.31 -18.47
C PRO A 51 39.73 -2.33 -17.48
N ALA A 52 38.53 -2.04 -16.96
CA ALA A 52 37.72 -3.01 -16.24
C ALA A 52 37.15 -4.03 -17.24
N THR A 53 37.35 -5.30 -16.92
CA THR A 53 36.81 -6.46 -17.63
C THR A 53 35.31 -6.60 -17.36
N ASP A 54 34.52 -6.67 -18.42
CA ASP A 54 33.09 -6.97 -18.39
C ASP A 54 32.82 -8.33 -17.74
N ILE A 55 32.14 -8.33 -16.58
CA ILE A 55 31.41 -9.49 -16.06
C ILE A 55 29.93 -9.22 -16.35
N PRO A 56 29.22 -10.09 -17.08
CA PRO A 56 27.79 -9.95 -17.25
C PRO A 56 27.12 -10.22 -15.91
N VAL A 57 26.40 -9.23 -15.40
CA VAL A 57 25.49 -9.37 -14.27
C VAL A 57 24.25 -10.06 -14.82
N ASP A 58 24.06 -11.33 -14.44
CA ASP A 58 22.84 -12.07 -14.71
C ASP A 58 21.76 -11.54 -13.78
N ALA A 59 20.82 -10.77 -14.33
CA ALA A 59 19.65 -10.30 -13.62
C ALA A 59 18.72 -11.50 -13.40
N GLY A 60 18.87 -12.14 -12.23
CA GLY A 60 17.89 -13.09 -11.72
C GLY A 60 16.53 -12.40 -11.62
N SER A 61 15.65 -12.73 -12.55
CA SER A 61 14.24 -12.38 -12.55
C SER A 61 13.65 -12.72 -11.19
N SER A 62 13.19 -11.71 -10.46
CA SER A 62 12.17 -11.91 -9.44
C SER A 62 10.99 -12.63 -10.10
N ALA A 63 10.38 -13.58 -9.40
CA ALA A 63 9.14 -14.20 -9.85
C ALA A 63 8.00 -13.18 -9.75
N GLY A 64 7.99 -12.19 -10.65
CA GLY A 64 6.81 -11.40 -10.96
C GLY A 64 5.78 -12.33 -11.54
N ALA A 65 4.70 -12.59 -10.79
CA ALA A 65 3.55 -13.29 -11.31
C ALA A 65 2.93 -12.43 -12.42
N THR A 66 3.35 -12.69 -13.66
CA THR A 66 2.61 -12.27 -14.84
C THR A 66 1.43 -13.21 -14.96
N ILE A 67 0.26 -12.75 -14.52
CA ILE A 67 -0.99 -13.44 -14.83
C ILE A 67 -1.19 -13.30 -16.34
N ASP A 68 -1.17 -14.44 -17.03
CA ASP A 68 -1.39 -14.55 -18.47
C ASP A 68 -2.83 -14.08 -18.78
N VAL A 69 -2.98 -12.81 -19.20
CA VAL A 69 -4.29 -12.22 -19.51
C VAL A 69 -4.81 -12.84 -20.82
N PRO A 70 -6.02 -13.40 -20.84
CA PRO A 70 -6.63 -13.90 -22.07
C PRO A 70 -6.86 -12.77 -23.10
N ASP A 71 -6.57 -13.05 -24.38
CA ASP A 71 -6.76 -12.12 -25.51
C ASP A 71 -8.21 -11.60 -25.68
N ASP A 72 -9.21 -12.22 -25.05
CA ASP A 72 -10.62 -11.83 -25.12
C ASP A 72 -11.26 -11.75 -23.73
N VAL A 73 -11.09 -10.62 -23.05
CA VAL A 73 -11.88 -10.33 -21.83
C VAL A 73 -13.33 -10.04 -22.21
N GLU A 74 -14.26 -10.81 -21.61
CA GLU A 74 -15.69 -10.69 -21.90
C GLU A 74 -16.23 -9.37 -21.34
N LEU A 75 -16.56 -8.44 -22.24
CA LEU A 75 -17.25 -7.19 -21.88
C LEU A 75 -18.72 -7.47 -21.57
N ILE A 76 -19.25 -6.77 -20.59
CA ILE A 76 -20.65 -6.89 -20.18
C ILE A 76 -21.43 -5.60 -20.42
N GLU A 77 -22.76 -5.68 -20.45
CA GLU A 77 -23.63 -4.50 -20.37
C GLU A 77 -23.67 -4.00 -18.92
N GLY A 78 -22.83 -3.01 -18.58
CA GLY A 78 -22.66 -2.50 -17.21
C GLY A 78 -23.87 -1.78 -16.59
N GLY A 79 -24.88 -1.41 -17.39
CA GLY A 79 -26.05 -0.64 -16.95
C GLY A 79 -25.88 0.87 -17.11
N GLU A 80 -26.55 1.67 -16.27
CA GLU A 80 -26.37 3.12 -16.24
C GLU A 80 -25.06 3.49 -15.51
N PRO A 81 -24.14 4.28 -16.11
CA PRO A 81 -22.91 4.70 -15.45
C PRO A 81 -23.18 5.39 -14.11
N PRO A 82 -22.22 5.33 -13.17
CA PRO A 82 -22.39 5.95 -11.86
C PRO A 82 -22.74 7.44 -11.99
N ARG A 83 -23.62 7.93 -11.12
CA ARG A 83 -24.01 9.34 -11.14
C ARG A 83 -22.77 10.24 -11.13
N SER A 84 -22.82 11.26 -11.99
CA SER A 84 -21.75 12.24 -12.30
C SER A 84 -20.50 11.70 -12.99
N ALA A 85 -20.37 10.39 -13.22
CA ALA A 85 -19.19 9.82 -13.88
C ALA A 85 -18.96 10.39 -15.28
N GLU A 86 -19.99 10.42 -16.13
CA GLU A 86 -19.92 11.01 -17.49
C GLU A 86 -19.72 12.54 -17.52
N GLN A 87 -19.79 13.21 -16.36
CA GLN A 87 -19.50 14.65 -16.23
C GLN A 87 -18.08 14.90 -15.72
N GLU A 88 -17.51 13.92 -15.02
CA GLU A 88 -16.19 13.97 -14.39
C GLU A 88 -15.11 13.32 -15.26
N PHE A 89 -15.49 12.38 -16.13
CA PHE A 89 -14.60 11.56 -16.93
C PHE A 89 -15.01 11.49 -18.41
N GLU A 90 -14.01 11.33 -19.26
CA GLU A 90 -14.10 11.03 -20.69
C GLU A 90 -13.92 9.51 -20.96
N THR A 91 -14.02 8.68 -19.92
CA THR A 91 -13.92 7.21 -19.99
C THR A 91 -14.91 6.59 -20.98
N ASP A 92 -14.46 5.59 -21.74
CA ASP A 92 -15.36 4.74 -22.54
C ASP A 92 -16.13 3.75 -21.65
N PHE A 93 -17.28 4.16 -21.13
CA PHE A 93 -18.18 3.32 -20.34
C PHE A 93 -18.87 2.19 -21.15
N THR A 94 -18.66 2.09 -22.46
CA THR A 94 -19.14 0.90 -23.21
C THR A 94 -18.24 -0.31 -23.04
N ARG A 95 -17.01 -0.09 -22.53
CA ARG A 95 -16.03 -1.13 -22.24
C ARG A 95 -15.97 -1.36 -20.74
N THR A 96 -16.58 -2.45 -20.26
CA THR A 96 -16.54 -2.79 -18.84
C THR A 96 -16.65 -4.29 -18.59
N THR A 97 -16.07 -4.74 -17.48
CA THR A 97 -16.16 -6.11 -16.95
C THR A 97 -16.99 -6.19 -15.66
N VAL A 98 -17.52 -5.07 -15.18
CA VAL A 98 -18.23 -4.99 -13.90
C VAL A 98 -19.56 -4.25 -14.05
N LEU A 99 -20.51 -4.53 -13.17
CA LEU A 99 -21.78 -3.80 -13.18
C LEU A 99 -21.57 -2.43 -12.54
N PHE A 100 -22.06 -1.36 -13.17
CA PHE A 100 -21.94 -0.01 -12.62
C PHE A 100 -22.69 0.17 -11.29
N SER A 101 -23.68 -0.68 -11.01
CA SER A 101 -24.35 -0.75 -9.70
C SER A 101 -23.43 -1.18 -8.55
N GLU A 102 -22.28 -1.78 -8.85
CA GLU A 102 -21.25 -2.15 -7.87
C GLU A 102 -20.33 -0.97 -7.54
N ILE A 103 -20.35 0.09 -8.35
CA ILE A 103 -19.52 1.27 -8.14
C ILE A 103 -20.28 2.33 -7.34
N LEU A 104 -19.78 2.63 -6.16
CA LEU A 104 -20.34 3.60 -5.23
C LEU A 104 -19.49 4.87 -5.18
N SER A 105 -20.12 6.02 -4.94
CA SER A 105 -19.38 7.23 -4.61
C SER A 105 -18.90 7.15 -3.15
N GLY A 106 -17.61 7.39 -2.94
CA GLY A 106 -17.00 7.58 -1.62
C GLY A 106 -17.29 8.97 -1.03
N GLY A 107 -17.84 9.89 -1.82
CA GLY A 107 -18.11 11.28 -1.43
C GLY A 107 -17.23 12.31 -2.15
N PRO A 108 -15.90 12.13 -2.21
CA PRO A 108 -15.03 12.98 -3.02
C PRO A 108 -15.35 12.86 -4.53
N PRO A 109 -15.19 13.94 -5.31
CA PRO A 109 -15.18 13.85 -6.77
C PRO A 109 -13.85 13.25 -7.28
N LYS A 110 -13.70 13.10 -8.60
CA LYS A 110 -12.40 12.87 -9.27
C LYS A 110 -11.31 13.78 -8.70
N ASP A 111 -10.19 13.18 -8.30
CA ASP A 111 -9.04 13.82 -7.63
C ASP A 111 -9.38 14.62 -6.36
N GLY A 112 -10.55 14.39 -5.74
CA GLY A 112 -10.93 15.01 -4.46
C GLY A 112 -10.05 14.56 -3.29
N ILE A 113 -9.36 13.42 -3.47
CA ILE A 113 -8.24 12.95 -2.67
C ILE A 113 -7.00 13.04 -3.58
N PRO A 114 -6.22 14.13 -3.51
CA PRO A 114 -5.18 14.38 -4.50
C PRO A 114 -4.04 13.37 -4.33
N ALA A 115 -3.66 12.69 -5.42
CA ALA A 115 -2.46 11.86 -5.44
C ALA A 115 -1.19 12.73 -5.22
N VAL A 116 -0.09 12.10 -4.80
CA VAL A 116 1.22 12.74 -4.78
C VAL A 116 1.97 12.37 -6.05
N ASP A 117 2.04 13.30 -7.01
CA ASP A 117 2.64 13.07 -8.33
C ASP A 117 4.09 13.57 -8.46
N ASP A 118 4.53 14.45 -7.54
CA ASP A 118 5.93 14.93 -7.45
C ASP A 118 6.47 14.69 -6.03
N PRO A 119 6.65 13.43 -5.61
CA PRO A 119 7.07 13.10 -4.25
C PRO A 119 8.47 13.64 -3.97
N LYS A 120 8.64 14.26 -2.80
CA LYS A 120 9.94 14.66 -2.25
C LYS A 120 10.36 13.70 -1.16
N TYR A 121 11.66 13.45 -1.07
CA TYR A 121 12.22 12.52 -0.10
C TYR A 121 13.17 13.24 0.86
N ILE A 122 13.18 12.75 2.10
CA ILE A 122 14.05 13.22 3.17
C ILE A 122 14.79 12.02 3.78
N SER A 123 15.85 12.30 4.53
CA SER A 123 16.60 11.26 5.23
C SER A 123 15.80 10.64 6.39
N THR A 124 16.24 9.47 6.85
CA THR A 124 15.72 8.86 8.07
C THR A 124 15.82 9.78 9.29
N SER A 125 16.93 10.52 9.41
CA SER A 125 17.16 11.44 10.52
C SER A 125 16.16 12.61 10.56
N GLU A 126 15.76 13.14 9.40
CA GLU A 126 14.77 14.22 9.30
C GLU A 126 13.34 13.70 9.53
N ALA A 127 13.04 12.49 9.04
CA ALA A 127 11.73 11.85 9.27
C ALA A 127 11.48 11.57 10.76
N ASP A 128 12.53 11.24 11.51
CA ASP A 128 12.47 10.90 12.94
C ASP A 128 11.92 12.04 13.82
N GLU A 129 12.01 13.29 13.35
CA GLU A 129 11.48 14.44 14.07
C GLU A 129 9.94 14.39 14.21
N TRP A 130 9.24 13.72 13.30
CA TRP A 130 7.79 13.76 13.21
C TRP A 130 7.09 12.40 13.09
N LEU A 131 7.77 11.37 12.61
CA LEU A 131 7.26 10.01 12.52
C LEU A 131 7.63 9.23 13.78
N LYS A 132 6.65 8.70 14.52
CA LYS A 132 6.94 7.94 15.76
C LYS A 132 7.29 6.50 15.45
N ASP A 133 8.14 5.91 16.30
CA ASP A 133 8.70 4.56 16.16
C ASP A 133 7.69 3.47 15.81
N VAL A 134 6.49 3.52 16.41
CA VAL A 134 5.43 2.52 16.18
C VAL A 134 4.56 2.83 14.96
N GLU A 135 4.67 4.01 14.34
CA GLU A 135 3.80 4.38 13.23
C GLU A 135 4.08 3.51 12.00
N PRO A 136 3.04 3.05 11.29
CA PRO A 136 3.19 2.20 10.13
C PRO A 136 3.68 2.99 8.91
N ILE A 137 4.58 2.37 8.16
CA ILE A 137 5.04 2.79 6.84
C ILE A 137 4.82 1.64 5.85
N ALA A 138 4.65 1.98 4.58
CA ALA A 138 4.81 1.04 3.47
C ALA A 138 6.26 1.11 2.97
N LEU A 139 6.99 0.01 3.05
CA LEU A 139 8.34 -0.14 2.53
C LEU A 139 8.27 -0.73 1.13
N VAL A 140 8.91 -0.07 0.17
CA VAL A 140 9.21 -0.61 -1.16
C VAL A 140 10.72 -0.60 -1.33
N GLU A 141 11.29 -1.73 -1.73
CA GLU A 141 12.71 -1.88 -2.02
C GLU A 141 12.90 -2.46 -3.41
N ILE A 142 13.62 -1.73 -4.26
CA ILE A 142 13.91 -2.13 -5.65
C ILE A 142 15.36 -1.76 -5.95
N ASN A 143 16.11 -2.69 -6.55
CA ASN A 143 17.52 -2.49 -6.92
C ASN A 143 18.39 -1.96 -5.76
N GLY A 144 18.15 -2.47 -4.54
CA GLY A 144 18.86 -2.07 -3.31
C GLY A 144 18.54 -0.67 -2.80
N GLN A 145 17.51 0.00 -3.34
CA GLN A 145 17.03 1.28 -2.84
C GLN A 145 15.72 1.09 -2.09
N ALA A 146 15.79 1.20 -0.76
CA ALA A 146 14.63 1.15 0.12
C ALA A 146 14.01 2.53 0.32
N ARG A 147 12.68 2.59 0.21
CA ARG A 147 11.91 3.80 0.43
C ARG A 147 10.69 3.55 1.31
N ALA A 148 10.53 4.41 2.31
CA ALA A 148 9.37 4.44 3.20
C ALA A 148 8.31 5.43 2.70
N PHE A 149 7.07 4.96 2.63
CA PHE A 149 5.88 5.77 2.37
C PHE A 149 5.01 5.74 3.64
N PRO A 150 5.07 6.77 4.49
CA PRO A 150 4.34 6.73 5.76
C PRO A 150 2.83 6.63 5.57
N ILE A 151 2.19 5.68 6.25
CA ILE A 151 0.74 5.49 6.14
C ILE A 151 -0.01 6.75 6.60
N GLN A 152 0.58 7.50 7.53
CA GLN A 152 0.03 8.79 7.97
C GLN A 152 -0.05 9.87 6.87
N ILE A 153 0.68 9.70 5.76
CA ILE A 153 0.55 10.50 4.53
C ILE A 153 -0.40 9.81 3.57
N LEU A 154 -0.18 8.51 3.29
CA LEU A 154 -0.98 7.73 2.35
C LEU A 154 -2.48 7.71 2.70
N ILE A 155 -2.86 7.74 3.98
CA ILE A 155 -4.26 7.82 4.41
C ILE A 155 -5.00 9.08 3.94
N TRP A 156 -4.28 10.13 3.54
CA TRP A 156 -4.82 11.40 3.05
C TRP A 156 -4.69 11.58 1.52
N HIS A 157 -3.89 10.75 0.86
CA HIS A 157 -3.54 10.87 -0.56
C HIS A 157 -3.93 9.65 -1.39
N GLU A 158 -4.02 8.49 -0.74
CA GLU A 158 -4.34 7.16 -1.28
C GLU A 158 -3.42 6.64 -2.38
N ILE A 159 -2.73 7.51 -3.14
CA ILE A 159 -1.85 7.18 -4.26
C ILE A 159 -0.63 8.10 -4.22
N VAL A 160 0.55 7.51 -4.39
CA VAL A 160 1.82 8.21 -4.64
C VAL A 160 2.43 7.62 -5.92
N ASN A 161 2.52 8.43 -6.97
CA ASN A 161 3.22 8.06 -8.20
C ASN A 161 4.71 8.42 -8.04
N ALA A 162 5.57 7.41 -7.99
CA ALA A 162 6.98 7.53 -7.62
C ALA A 162 7.89 6.75 -8.58
N GLU A 163 9.19 6.77 -8.27
CA GLU A 163 10.22 5.96 -8.91
C GLU A 163 11.20 5.43 -7.86
N VAL A 164 11.24 4.12 -7.59
CA VAL A 164 12.14 3.50 -6.60
C VAL A 164 13.17 2.66 -7.33
N GLY A 165 14.47 2.86 -7.07
CA GLY A 165 15.50 2.06 -7.73
C GLY A 165 15.53 2.20 -9.27
N GLY A 166 15.01 3.32 -9.81
CA GLY A 166 14.82 3.53 -11.25
C GLY A 166 13.54 2.93 -11.83
N GLN A 167 12.76 2.18 -11.06
CA GLN A 167 11.48 1.59 -11.47
C GLN A 167 10.33 2.56 -11.20
N PRO A 168 9.50 2.92 -12.20
CA PRO A 168 8.26 3.64 -11.94
C PRO A 168 7.29 2.81 -11.11
N VAL A 169 6.85 3.35 -9.97
CA VAL A 169 5.92 2.66 -9.07
C VAL A 169 4.71 3.53 -8.73
N SER A 170 3.55 2.93 -8.51
CA SER A 170 2.40 3.57 -7.86
C SER A 170 2.17 2.89 -6.51
N VAL A 171 2.42 3.62 -5.42
CA VAL A 171 2.18 3.12 -4.06
C VAL A 171 0.83 3.60 -3.60
N THR A 172 -0.05 2.66 -3.28
CA THR A 172 -1.46 2.90 -3.00
C THR A 172 -1.81 2.48 -1.59
N PHE A 173 -2.78 3.14 -0.97
CA PHE A 173 -3.36 2.72 0.30
C PHE A 173 -4.87 2.95 0.32
N CYS A 174 -5.64 1.89 0.44
CA CYS A 174 -7.08 1.95 0.67
C CYS A 174 -7.37 1.85 2.18
N PRO A 175 -7.72 2.96 2.88
CA PRO A 175 -7.95 2.93 4.32
C PRO A 175 -9.17 2.10 4.73
N LEU A 176 -10.18 2.01 3.84
CA LEU A 176 -11.36 1.18 4.10
C LEU A 176 -11.07 -0.32 4.01
N CYS A 177 -9.96 -0.71 3.37
CA CYS A 177 -9.55 -2.10 3.22
C CYS A 177 -8.35 -2.47 4.08
N ASN A 178 -7.68 -1.49 4.72
CA ASN A 178 -6.35 -1.64 5.34
C ASN A 178 -5.34 -2.27 4.38
N THR A 179 -5.35 -1.80 3.13
CA THR A 179 -4.63 -2.43 2.01
C THR A 179 -3.65 -1.46 1.40
N ALA A 180 -2.35 -1.74 1.54
CA ALA A 180 -1.27 -1.05 0.85
C ALA A 180 -0.73 -1.94 -0.28
N ILE A 181 -0.60 -1.40 -1.48
CA ILE A 181 -0.09 -2.14 -2.66
C ILE A 181 0.83 -1.23 -3.46
N ALA A 182 1.98 -1.76 -3.89
CA ALA A 182 2.84 -1.14 -4.89
C ALA A 182 2.59 -1.82 -6.24
N PHE A 183 2.38 -1.01 -7.28
CA PHE A 183 2.27 -1.48 -8.65
C PHE A 183 3.44 -0.98 -9.47
N ASN A 184 3.93 -1.80 -10.40
CA ASN A 184 4.69 -1.31 -11.54
C ASN A 184 3.72 -0.49 -12.41
N ARG A 185 4.04 0.80 -12.61
CA ARG A 185 3.20 1.69 -13.42
C ARG A 185 3.67 1.80 -14.87
N GLU A 186 4.66 1.04 -15.29
CA GLU A 186 4.99 0.90 -16.71
C GLU A 186 4.10 -0.17 -17.35
N LEU A 187 3.28 0.25 -18.32
CA LEU A 187 2.36 -0.60 -19.06
C LEU A 187 2.49 -0.31 -20.56
N ASP A 188 2.80 -1.32 -21.36
CA ASP A 188 3.05 -1.19 -22.81
C ASP A 188 4.04 -0.07 -23.17
N SER A 189 5.14 0.02 -22.40
CA SER A 189 6.18 1.07 -22.55
C SER A 189 5.69 2.50 -22.27
N LEU A 190 4.51 2.66 -21.67
CA LEU A 190 4.01 3.93 -21.14
C LEU A 190 4.07 3.91 -19.63
N VAL A 191 4.62 4.96 -19.07
CA VAL A 191 4.61 5.18 -17.63
C VAL A 191 3.26 5.82 -17.27
N MET A 192 2.36 5.01 -16.73
CA MET A 192 1.01 5.39 -16.34
C MET A 192 1.05 6.37 -15.16
N ASP A 193 0.05 7.24 -15.11
CA ASP A 193 -0.12 8.24 -14.04
C ASP A 193 -1.50 8.06 -13.43
N PHE A 194 -1.55 7.70 -12.14
CA PHE A 194 -2.79 7.29 -11.48
C PHE A 194 -3.35 8.39 -10.58
N GLY A 195 -4.64 8.63 -10.69
CA GLY A 195 -5.42 9.49 -9.81
C GLY A 195 -6.53 8.73 -9.08
N THR A 196 -7.21 9.43 -8.17
CA THR A 196 -8.34 8.87 -7.43
C THR A 196 -9.65 9.18 -8.14
N THR A 197 -10.52 8.18 -8.28
CA THR A 197 -11.86 8.44 -8.85
C THR A 197 -12.82 9.07 -7.85
N GLY A 198 -12.54 8.95 -6.54
CA GLY A 198 -13.50 9.21 -5.48
C GLY A 198 -14.60 8.13 -5.37
N ARG A 199 -14.41 6.98 -6.03
CA ARG A 199 -15.36 5.87 -6.10
C ARG A 199 -14.77 4.58 -5.56
N LEU A 200 -15.67 3.68 -5.17
CA LEU A 200 -15.38 2.43 -4.49
C LEU A 200 -16.13 1.30 -5.15
N ARG A 201 -15.52 0.12 -5.22
CA ARG A 201 -16.19 -1.16 -5.51
C ARG A 201 -15.90 -2.10 -4.36
N PHE A 202 -16.93 -2.61 -3.69
CA PHE A 202 -16.79 -3.44 -2.49
C PHE A 202 -15.95 -2.78 -1.38
N SER A 203 -16.15 -1.46 -1.18
CA SER A 203 -15.32 -0.57 -0.35
C SER A 203 -13.86 -0.41 -0.77
N ASN A 204 -13.39 -1.13 -1.79
CA ASN A 204 -12.04 -1.00 -2.31
C ASN A 204 -11.94 0.19 -3.27
N LEU A 205 -10.80 0.88 -3.20
CA LEU A 205 -10.49 2.04 -4.03
C LEU A 205 -10.58 1.69 -5.52
N VAL A 206 -11.26 2.55 -6.28
CA VAL A 206 -11.17 2.55 -7.75
C VAL A 206 -10.26 3.70 -8.16
N MET A 207 -9.13 3.36 -8.76
CA MET A 207 -8.17 4.32 -9.32
C MET A 207 -8.56 4.65 -10.75
N TYR A 208 -7.95 5.67 -11.34
CA TYR A 208 -7.99 5.85 -12.79
C TYR A 208 -6.63 6.27 -13.32
N ASP A 209 -6.31 5.93 -14.57
CA ASP A 209 -5.14 6.48 -15.23
C ASP A 209 -5.48 7.77 -15.99
N ARG A 210 -4.60 8.77 -15.96
CA ARG A 210 -4.85 10.06 -16.61
C ARG A 210 -4.67 10.04 -18.13
N GLN A 211 -4.06 8.98 -18.67
CA GLN A 211 -3.77 8.84 -20.09
C GLN A 211 -5.02 8.48 -20.89
N THR A 212 -5.82 7.54 -20.38
CA THR A 212 -7.01 6.99 -21.06
C THR A 212 -8.29 7.14 -20.23
N GLU A 213 -8.17 7.59 -18.98
CA GLU A 213 -9.26 7.60 -18.01
C GLU A 213 -9.89 6.23 -17.79
N THR A 214 -9.12 5.16 -17.97
CA THR A 214 -9.57 3.81 -17.59
C THR A 214 -9.58 3.70 -16.08
N TRP A 215 -10.60 3.05 -15.53
CA TRP A 215 -10.74 2.81 -14.10
C TRP A 215 -10.15 1.45 -13.74
N TRP A 216 -9.38 1.43 -12.67
CA TRP A 216 -8.60 0.29 -12.20
C TRP A 216 -9.01 -0.10 -10.79
N GLN A 217 -9.25 -1.39 -10.56
CA GLN A 217 -9.54 -1.91 -9.23
C GLN A 217 -8.23 -2.00 -8.42
N GLN A 218 -8.14 -1.29 -7.29
CA GLN A 218 -6.90 -1.28 -6.51
C GLN A 218 -6.55 -2.65 -5.91
N ALA A 219 -7.53 -3.46 -5.50
CA ALA A 219 -7.26 -4.77 -4.92
C ALA A 219 -6.68 -5.77 -5.94
N THR A 220 -7.22 -5.80 -7.17
CA THR A 220 -6.88 -6.81 -8.21
C THR A 220 -5.87 -6.29 -9.25
N GLY A 221 -5.62 -4.97 -9.27
CA GLY A 221 -4.79 -4.33 -10.29
C GLY A 221 -5.42 -4.34 -11.69
N GLU A 222 -6.65 -4.80 -11.85
CA GLU A 222 -7.30 -4.95 -13.15
C GLU A 222 -7.95 -3.65 -13.64
N ALA A 223 -7.86 -3.42 -14.94
CA ALA A 223 -8.67 -2.42 -15.63
C ALA A 223 -10.12 -2.91 -15.81
N ILE A 224 -11.08 -2.22 -15.20
CA ILE A 224 -12.48 -2.67 -15.09
C ILE A 224 -13.48 -1.85 -15.92
N ILE A 225 -13.15 -0.59 -16.25
CA ILE A 225 -14.02 0.30 -17.06
C ILE A 225 -13.15 1.23 -17.91
N GLY A 226 -13.20 1.12 -19.23
CA GLY A 226 -12.47 2.00 -20.15
C GLY A 226 -11.64 1.29 -21.22
N GLU A 227 -10.72 2.03 -21.84
CA GLU A 227 -9.91 1.56 -22.97
C GLU A 227 -9.02 0.36 -22.60
N GLN A 228 -8.39 0.43 -21.42
CA GLN A 228 -7.41 -0.57 -20.97
C GLN A 228 -8.03 -1.85 -20.41
N VAL A 229 -9.37 -1.99 -20.44
CA VAL A 229 -10.06 -3.17 -19.91
C VAL A 229 -9.45 -4.47 -20.43
N GLY A 230 -9.21 -5.36 -19.46
CA GLY A 230 -8.54 -6.64 -19.63
C GLY A 230 -7.07 -6.63 -19.24
N LYS A 231 -6.43 -5.46 -19.14
CA LYS A 231 -5.06 -5.39 -18.60
C LYS A 231 -5.04 -5.48 -17.08
N GLN A 232 -3.90 -5.93 -16.56
CA GLN A 232 -3.62 -6.01 -15.14
C GLN A 232 -2.29 -5.36 -14.83
N LEU A 233 -2.22 -4.62 -13.72
CA LEU A 233 -0.99 -4.05 -13.20
C LEU A 233 -0.15 -5.13 -12.52
N GLU A 234 1.15 -5.12 -12.76
CA GLU A 234 2.08 -5.99 -12.05
C GLU A 234 2.24 -5.50 -10.61
N TYR A 235 2.04 -6.41 -9.66
CA TYR A 235 2.29 -6.17 -8.24
C TYR A 235 3.78 -6.18 -7.94
N LEU A 236 4.20 -5.25 -7.10
CA LEU A 236 5.55 -5.20 -6.55
C LEU A 236 5.50 -5.53 -5.05
N PRO A 237 6.49 -6.26 -4.50
CA PRO A 237 6.56 -6.53 -3.07
C PRO A 237 6.54 -5.25 -2.23
N LEU A 238 5.72 -5.23 -1.19
CA LEU A 238 5.58 -4.11 -0.25
C LEU A 238 5.39 -4.66 1.16
N SER A 239 6.14 -4.13 2.12
CA SER A 239 5.97 -4.48 3.54
C SER A 239 5.30 -3.37 4.32
N MET A 240 4.34 -3.71 5.17
CA MET A 240 3.83 -2.79 6.18
C MET A 240 4.53 -3.02 7.51
N ILE A 241 5.51 -2.16 7.81
CA ILE A 241 6.34 -2.25 9.03
C ILE A 241 6.26 -0.94 9.82
N SER A 242 6.82 -0.94 11.03
CA SER A 242 6.93 0.27 11.84
C SER A 242 8.09 1.15 11.37
N TRP A 243 8.01 2.42 11.72
CA TRP A 243 9.11 3.35 11.49
C TRP A 243 10.42 2.91 12.14
N GLN A 244 10.36 2.35 13.35
CA GLN A 244 11.52 1.81 14.04
C GLN A 244 12.16 0.67 13.25
N GLN A 245 11.34 -0.29 12.79
CA GLN A 245 11.80 -1.40 11.96
C GLN A 245 12.44 -0.90 10.66
N PHE A 246 11.90 0.15 10.03
CA PHE A 246 12.52 0.72 8.83
C PHE A 246 13.90 1.32 9.14
N LYS A 247 14.01 2.20 10.14
CA LYS A 247 15.29 2.86 10.47
C LYS A 247 16.39 1.89 10.89
N ASP A 248 16.03 0.82 11.60
CA ASP A 248 16.99 -0.17 12.08
C ASP A 248 17.61 -0.97 10.94
N ASN A 249 16.85 -1.21 9.86
CA ASN A 249 17.29 -2.05 8.74
C ASN A 249 17.72 -1.23 7.50
N TYR A 250 17.23 0.00 7.35
CA TYR A 250 17.53 0.89 6.22
C TYR A 250 17.92 2.29 6.70
N PRO A 251 19.06 2.44 7.40
CA PRO A 251 19.49 3.73 7.95
C PRO A 251 19.71 4.80 6.86
N ASP A 252 20.11 4.38 5.67
CA ASP A 252 20.32 5.24 4.49
C ASP A 252 19.08 5.32 3.57
N GLY A 253 17.96 4.72 3.98
CA GLY A 253 16.72 4.72 3.23
C GLY A 253 16.09 6.12 3.11
N GLU A 254 15.31 6.31 2.05
CA GLU A 254 14.58 7.55 1.79
C GLU A 254 13.16 7.49 2.34
N VAL A 255 12.65 8.62 2.84
CA VAL A 255 11.27 8.70 3.39
C VAL A 255 10.48 9.75 2.63
N LEU A 256 9.25 9.42 2.23
CA LEU A 256 8.32 10.39 1.64
C LEU A 256 8.11 11.56 2.63
N SER A 257 8.42 12.77 2.15
CA SER A 257 8.27 14.01 2.88
C SER A 257 6.80 14.41 3.06
N ARG A 258 6.52 15.19 4.10
CA ARG A 258 5.23 15.87 4.26
C ARG A 258 5.04 17.01 3.24
N ASP A 259 6.10 17.42 2.53
CA ASP A 259 6.02 18.37 1.41
C ASP A 259 5.40 17.72 0.18
N THR A 260 4.07 17.62 0.21
CA THR A 260 3.21 16.93 -0.77
C THR A 260 2.45 17.92 -1.65
N GLY A 261 2.76 19.23 -1.54
CA GLY A 261 1.96 20.30 -2.13
C GLY A 261 0.59 20.53 -1.47
N ASN A 262 0.25 19.79 -0.41
CA ASN A 262 -1.04 19.83 0.27
C ASN A 262 -0.89 20.08 1.78
N SER A 263 -1.86 20.80 2.36
CA SER A 263 -1.93 20.99 3.82
C SER A 263 -2.94 20.01 4.42
N ARG A 264 -2.43 19.00 5.12
CA ARG A 264 -3.21 17.94 5.79
C ARG A 264 -2.70 17.73 7.21
N ASN A 265 -3.53 17.10 8.04
CA ASN A 265 -3.18 16.73 9.42
C ASN A 265 -2.52 15.35 9.45
N TYR A 266 -1.34 15.21 8.83
CA TYR A 266 -0.59 13.96 8.87
C TYR A 266 -0.35 13.51 10.33
N GLY A 267 -0.58 12.22 10.58
CA GLY A 267 -0.51 11.58 11.90
C GLY A 267 -1.85 11.52 12.61
N THR A 268 -2.85 12.26 12.11
CA THR A 268 -4.25 12.15 12.54
C THR A 268 -5.01 11.19 11.63
N ASN A 269 -5.64 10.18 12.21
CA ASN A 269 -6.49 9.21 11.52
C ASN A 269 -7.92 9.78 11.33
N PRO A 270 -8.41 9.93 10.08
CA PRO A 270 -9.79 10.36 9.82
C PRO A 270 -10.84 9.25 9.98
N TYR A 271 -10.43 7.99 10.15
CA TYR A 271 -11.27 6.78 10.26
C TYR A 271 -11.23 6.17 11.66
N VAL A 272 -11.43 6.99 12.71
CA VAL A 272 -11.28 6.55 14.12
C VAL A 272 -12.17 5.35 14.48
N GLY A 273 -11.53 4.30 14.97
CA GLY A 273 -12.12 3.05 15.43
C GLY A 273 -12.73 2.21 14.32
N TYR A 274 -12.30 2.44 13.07
CA TYR A 274 -12.85 1.75 11.91
C TYR A 274 -12.48 0.27 11.92
N ASP A 275 -11.25 -0.05 12.32
CA ASP A 275 -10.68 -1.41 12.36
C ASP A 275 -11.15 -2.28 13.54
N ASN A 276 -12.18 -1.86 14.26
CA ASN A 276 -12.75 -2.66 15.33
C ASN A 276 -13.38 -3.93 14.73
N ILE A 277 -12.89 -5.09 15.16
CA ILE A 277 -13.30 -6.41 14.66
C ILE A 277 -14.82 -6.68 14.72
N ASN A 278 -15.54 -6.02 15.64
CA ASN A 278 -16.99 -6.18 15.82
C ASN A 278 -17.82 -5.19 15.00
N ARG A 279 -17.20 -4.32 14.20
CA ARG A 279 -17.90 -3.40 13.30
C ARG A 279 -18.20 -4.06 11.97
N SER A 280 -19.15 -3.47 11.25
CA SER A 280 -19.42 -3.80 9.85
C SER A 280 -18.61 -2.87 8.94
N PRO A 281 -18.18 -3.36 7.77
CA PRO A 281 -17.53 -2.54 6.76
C PRO A 281 -18.36 -1.31 6.37
N PHE A 282 -17.70 -0.17 6.19
CA PHE A 282 -18.31 1.07 5.69
C PHE A 282 -18.31 1.10 4.16
N LEU A 283 -19.40 1.61 3.57
CA LEU A 283 -19.61 1.71 2.11
C LEU A 283 -19.40 0.38 1.34
N TYR A 284 -19.74 -0.72 2.00
CA TYR A 284 -19.67 -2.06 1.41
C TYR A 284 -21.03 -2.47 0.86
N ILE A 285 -21.10 -2.69 -0.46
CA ILE A 285 -22.20 -3.36 -1.13
C ILE A 285 -21.56 -4.37 -2.09
N GLY A 286 -21.40 -5.60 -1.63
CA GLY A 286 -20.74 -6.66 -2.37
C GLY A 286 -21.22 -8.05 -1.94
N PRO A 287 -20.52 -9.12 -2.36
CA PRO A 287 -20.80 -10.48 -1.93
C PRO A 287 -20.84 -10.62 -0.40
N GLU A 288 -21.54 -11.64 0.10
CA GLU A 288 -21.49 -11.95 1.53
C GLU A 288 -20.08 -12.38 1.92
N THR A 289 -19.55 -11.81 3.01
CA THR A 289 -18.24 -12.22 3.51
C THR A 289 -18.30 -13.65 4.05
N PRO A 290 -17.41 -14.55 3.63
CA PRO A 290 -17.34 -15.90 4.16
C PRO A 290 -17.14 -15.92 5.69
N GLY A 291 -17.82 -16.85 6.36
CA GLY A 291 -17.99 -16.86 7.83
C GLY A 291 -16.82 -17.44 8.63
N GLU A 292 -15.73 -17.81 7.98
CA GLU A 292 -14.50 -18.35 8.57
C GLU A 292 -13.81 -17.32 9.47
N LEU A 293 -13.91 -16.03 9.11
CA LEU A 293 -13.35 -14.90 9.85
C LEU A 293 -14.36 -13.75 9.96
N PRO A 294 -14.31 -12.94 11.04
CA PRO A 294 -15.04 -11.68 11.08
C PRO A 294 -14.66 -10.77 9.91
N ALA A 295 -15.63 -10.04 9.36
CA ALA A 295 -15.42 -9.15 8.21
C ALA A 295 -14.22 -8.20 8.39
N MET A 296 -14.08 -7.61 9.57
CA MET A 296 -13.01 -6.64 9.90
C MET A 296 -11.73 -7.31 10.44
N ALA A 297 -11.60 -8.65 10.36
CA ALA A 297 -10.37 -9.33 10.75
C ALA A 297 -9.23 -8.94 9.81
N ARG A 298 -8.05 -8.68 10.37
CA ARG A 298 -6.84 -8.44 9.58
C ARG A 298 -6.26 -9.77 9.11
N VAL A 299 -5.88 -9.81 7.84
CA VAL A 299 -5.23 -10.96 7.21
C VAL A 299 -4.06 -10.47 6.36
N LEU A 300 -2.99 -11.24 6.34
CA LEU A 300 -2.06 -11.24 5.20
C LEU A 300 -2.60 -12.25 4.20
N THR A 301 -2.58 -11.92 2.91
CA THR A 301 -3.03 -12.81 1.85
C THR A 301 -1.87 -13.09 0.92
N VAL A 302 -1.76 -14.35 0.50
CA VAL A 302 -0.76 -14.81 -0.47
C VAL A 302 -1.50 -15.58 -1.55
N GLU A 303 -1.26 -15.22 -2.80
CA GLU A 303 -1.80 -15.91 -3.97
C GLU A 303 -0.64 -16.38 -4.85
N ILE A 304 -0.56 -17.69 -5.10
CA ILE A 304 0.47 -18.29 -5.95
C ILE A 304 -0.18 -19.34 -6.85
N GLY A 305 -0.06 -19.17 -8.16
CA GLY A 305 -0.57 -20.15 -9.13
C GLY A 305 -2.09 -20.36 -9.09
N GLY A 306 -2.84 -19.36 -8.63
CA GLY A 306 -4.30 -19.41 -8.44
C GLY A 306 -4.74 -20.02 -7.10
N ASP A 307 -3.82 -20.51 -6.28
CA ASP A 307 -4.10 -20.92 -4.91
C ASP A 307 -3.92 -19.71 -3.98
N ALA A 308 -4.96 -19.39 -3.20
CA ALA A 308 -4.95 -18.29 -2.25
C ALA A 308 -5.08 -18.78 -0.80
N VAL A 309 -4.23 -18.24 0.07
CA VAL A 309 -4.27 -18.47 1.52
C VAL A 309 -4.30 -17.13 2.26
N ALA A 310 -5.21 -17.00 3.22
CA ALA A 310 -5.27 -15.90 4.17
C ALA A 310 -4.70 -16.33 5.53
N TYR A 311 -3.73 -15.57 6.03
CA TYR A 311 -3.10 -15.72 7.34
C TYR A 311 -3.67 -14.69 8.31
N PRO A 312 -4.57 -15.07 9.24
CA PRO A 312 -5.17 -14.12 10.17
C PRO A 312 -4.12 -13.58 11.12
N TYR A 313 -4.12 -12.25 11.32
CA TYR A 313 -3.22 -11.60 12.28
C TYR A 313 -3.36 -12.17 13.68
N SER A 314 -4.57 -12.57 14.10
CA SER A 314 -4.82 -13.18 15.41
C SER A 314 -4.14 -14.54 15.58
N VAL A 315 -3.93 -15.27 14.48
CA VAL A 315 -3.18 -16.54 14.48
C VAL A 315 -1.69 -16.22 14.44
N MET A 316 -1.27 -15.31 13.56
CA MET A 316 0.13 -14.96 13.39
C MET A 316 0.74 -14.29 14.63
N SER A 317 -0.03 -13.51 15.40
CA SER A 317 0.43 -12.92 16.66
C SER A 317 0.73 -13.96 17.74
N ASP A 318 0.07 -15.13 17.68
CA ASP A 318 0.28 -16.22 18.63
C ASP A 318 1.44 -17.14 18.21
N LEU A 319 1.65 -17.31 16.89
CA LEU A 319 2.66 -18.22 16.35
C LEU A 319 4.01 -17.55 16.04
N SER A 320 3.99 -16.28 15.63
CA SER A 320 5.10 -15.52 15.02
C SER A 320 5.66 -16.09 13.70
N VAL A 321 5.55 -17.40 13.47
CA VAL A 321 6.09 -18.10 12.30
C VAL A 321 5.09 -19.13 11.80
N ALA A 322 4.83 -19.14 10.50
CA ALA A 322 4.12 -20.21 9.81
C ALA A 322 4.94 -20.67 8.60
N ASN A 323 5.37 -21.93 8.58
CA ASN A 323 5.95 -22.56 7.39
C ASN A 323 4.81 -23.19 6.60
N ASP A 324 4.72 -22.91 5.30
CA ASP A 324 3.62 -23.36 4.47
C ASP A 324 4.08 -23.68 3.03
N THR A 325 3.20 -24.30 2.27
CA THR A 325 3.40 -24.59 0.85
C THR A 325 2.13 -24.21 0.07
N ILE A 326 2.22 -23.21 -0.80
CA ILE A 326 1.11 -22.74 -1.65
C ILE A 326 1.49 -22.94 -3.11
N GLY A 327 0.63 -23.61 -3.91
CA GLY A 327 0.92 -23.81 -5.34
C GLY A 327 2.25 -24.53 -5.62
N GLY A 328 2.79 -25.29 -4.65
CA GLY A 328 4.10 -25.93 -4.72
C GLY A 328 5.30 -25.02 -4.39
N VAL A 329 5.07 -23.76 -4.02
CA VAL A 329 6.11 -22.83 -3.55
C VAL A 329 6.22 -22.92 -2.03
N GLU A 330 7.44 -23.14 -1.55
CA GLU A 330 7.75 -23.23 -0.12
C GLU A 330 7.90 -21.83 0.45
N ILE A 331 6.99 -21.45 1.36
CA ILE A 331 6.96 -20.11 1.94
C ILE A 331 7.03 -20.13 3.45
N VAL A 332 7.48 -19.02 4.03
CA VAL A 332 7.36 -18.71 5.45
C VAL A 332 6.63 -17.39 5.62
N VAL A 333 5.66 -17.34 6.52
CA VAL A 333 5.02 -16.11 6.98
C VAL A 333 5.56 -15.76 8.36
N LEU A 334 6.09 -14.54 8.48
CA LEU A 334 6.73 -14.03 9.68
C LEU A 334 5.90 -12.91 10.28
N TRP A 335 5.73 -12.89 11.60
CA TRP A 335 5.06 -11.83 12.33
C TRP A 335 5.94 -11.30 13.47
N GLN A 336 5.89 -10.00 13.68
CA GLN A 336 6.58 -9.33 14.78
C GLN A 336 5.75 -8.16 15.31
N PRO A 337 5.67 -7.93 16.64
CA PRO A 337 4.97 -6.77 17.20
C PRO A 337 5.70 -5.45 16.88
N GLY A 338 5.05 -4.33 17.16
CA GLY A 338 5.63 -3.00 17.12
C GLY A 338 5.04 -2.05 16.07
N VAL A 339 3.93 -2.43 15.43
CA VAL A 339 3.28 -1.61 14.40
C VAL A 339 1.91 -1.16 14.91
N ALA A 340 1.74 0.13 15.11
CA ALA A 340 0.47 0.71 15.52
C ALA A 340 -0.57 0.67 14.39
N SER A 341 -1.83 0.41 14.73
CA SER A 341 -2.93 0.53 13.76
C SER A 341 -3.10 1.96 13.26
N ALA A 342 -3.13 2.13 11.93
CA ALA A 342 -3.47 3.41 11.30
C ALA A 342 -4.96 3.81 11.45
N LEU A 343 -5.82 2.88 11.89
CA LEU A 343 -7.27 2.98 11.79
C LEU A 343 -8.01 2.88 13.15
N ASP A 344 -7.27 2.73 14.25
CA ASP A 344 -7.81 2.63 15.62
C ASP A 344 -8.04 4.00 16.27
N LYS A 345 -7.02 4.65 16.84
CA LYS A 345 -7.19 5.94 17.54
C LYS A 345 -7.02 7.13 16.60
N ALA A 346 -7.43 8.31 17.07
CA ALA A 346 -7.27 9.57 16.33
C ALA A 346 -5.80 9.93 16.10
N THR A 347 -4.92 9.62 17.05
CA THR A 347 -3.46 9.75 16.89
C THR A 347 -2.90 8.37 16.61
N ILE A 348 -2.33 8.17 15.42
CA ILE A 348 -1.89 6.84 14.95
C ILE A 348 -0.88 6.21 15.91
N SER A 349 0.10 6.98 16.39
CA SER A 349 1.12 6.49 17.33
C SER A 349 0.61 6.11 18.71
N ALA A 350 -0.65 6.41 19.04
CA ALA A 350 -1.29 6.00 20.28
C ALA A 350 -2.17 4.74 20.13
N SER A 351 -2.40 4.28 18.89
CA SER A 351 -3.23 3.13 18.56
C SER A 351 -2.68 1.81 19.11
N GLU A 352 -3.54 0.78 19.15
CA GLU A 352 -3.13 -0.58 19.47
C GLU A 352 -2.07 -1.12 18.50
N ASP A 353 -1.18 -1.97 19.02
CA ASP A 353 -0.19 -2.70 18.24
C ASP A 353 -0.87 -3.86 17.51
N VAL A 354 -0.74 -3.89 16.19
CA VAL A 354 -1.24 -4.94 15.31
C VAL A 354 -0.12 -5.83 14.77
N GLY A 355 1.13 -5.41 14.93
CA GLY A 355 2.32 -6.07 14.39
C GLY A 355 2.48 -5.95 12.88
N ALA A 356 3.68 -6.28 12.43
CA ALA A 356 4.05 -6.49 11.03
C ALA A 356 3.87 -7.96 10.69
N VAL A 357 3.43 -8.26 9.48
CA VAL A 357 3.40 -9.61 8.93
C VAL A 357 3.80 -9.56 7.46
N ASP A 358 4.62 -10.52 7.04
CA ASP A 358 5.13 -10.58 5.66
C ASP A 358 5.44 -12.04 5.27
N ALA A 359 5.54 -12.32 3.98
CA ALA A 359 5.76 -13.66 3.44
C ALA A 359 6.98 -13.73 2.52
N PHE A 360 7.73 -14.82 2.64
CA PHE A 360 8.99 -15.02 1.93
C PHE A 360 9.07 -16.44 1.39
N SER A 361 9.82 -16.64 0.30
CA SER A 361 10.32 -17.95 -0.06
C SER A 361 11.22 -18.44 1.07
N ARG A 362 10.98 -19.64 1.57
CA ARG A 362 11.88 -20.28 2.54
C ARG A 362 12.97 -21.12 1.86
N VAL A 363 13.10 -21.01 0.54
CA VAL A 363 14.21 -21.61 -0.22
C VAL A 363 15.35 -20.60 -0.31
N LEU A 364 16.48 -20.93 0.28
CA LEU A 364 17.70 -20.12 0.24
C LEU A 364 18.88 -21.02 -0.13
N ASN A 365 19.68 -20.62 -1.12
CA ASN A 365 20.84 -21.39 -1.58
C ASN A 365 20.49 -22.88 -1.89
N GLU A 366 19.38 -23.09 -2.62
CA GLU A 366 18.83 -24.41 -2.97
C GLU A 366 18.37 -25.28 -1.77
N GLN A 367 18.36 -24.73 -0.55
CA GLN A 367 17.93 -25.41 0.65
C GLN A 367 16.60 -24.84 1.16
N ILE A 368 15.66 -25.73 1.45
CA ILE A 368 14.42 -25.37 2.13
C ILE A 368 14.74 -25.20 3.63
N LEU A 369 14.61 -23.98 4.14
CA LEU A 369 14.72 -23.65 5.55
C LEU A 369 13.40 -23.93 6.28
N THR A 370 13.49 -24.24 7.57
CA THR A 370 12.34 -24.41 8.46
C THR A 370 12.49 -23.43 9.59
N PHE A 371 11.54 -22.52 9.70
CA PHE A 371 11.58 -21.45 10.69
C PHE A 371 10.83 -21.84 11.95
N ILE A 372 11.34 -21.38 13.09
CA ILE A 372 10.74 -21.55 14.41
C ILE A 372 10.79 -20.22 15.15
N PHE A 373 9.85 -20.04 16.08
CA PHE A 373 9.92 -18.97 17.06
C PHE A 373 10.35 -19.56 18.41
N ASP A 374 11.57 -19.23 18.85
CA ASP A 374 12.15 -19.73 20.08
C ASP A 374 12.75 -18.60 20.91
N ASN A 375 12.39 -18.54 22.20
CA ASN A 375 12.88 -17.55 23.16
C ASN A 375 12.74 -16.07 22.70
N GLY A 376 11.70 -15.76 21.93
CA GLY A 376 11.44 -14.41 21.44
C GLY A 376 12.15 -14.05 20.14
N GLU A 377 12.82 -15.02 19.50
CA GLU A 377 13.57 -14.84 18.26
C GLU A 377 13.01 -15.76 17.17
N ILE A 378 12.97 -15.27 15.93
CA ILE A 378 12.71 -16.08 14.73
C ILE A 378 14.04 -16.71 14.33
N LYS A 379 14.07 -18.03 14.17
CA LYS A 379 15.27 -18.79 13.78
C LYS A 379 14.99 -19.81 12.71
N ASP A 380 15.98 -20.16 11.90
CA ASP A 380 15.94 -21.38 11.09
C ASP A 380 16.53 -22.57 11.88
N GLU A 381 15.96 -23.77 11.72
CA GLU A 381 16.44 -24.98 12.41
C GLU A 381 17.76 -25.50 11.84
N GLN A 382 18.06 -25.18 10.58
CA GLN A 382 19.17 -25.74 9.82
C GLN A 382 20.51 -25.21 10.33
N THR A 383 20.58 -23.91 10.62
CA THR A 383 21.79 -23.19 11.02
C THR A 383 21.65 -22.49 12.37
N GLY A 384 20.42 -22.29 12.85
CA GLY A 384 20.15 -21.53 14.07
C GLY A 384 20.35 -20.03 13.90
N SER A 385 20.36 -19.52 12.66
CA SER A 385 20.49 -18.09 12.39
C SER A 385 19.24 -17.36 12.83
N VAL A 386 19.39 -16.10 13.25
CA VAL A 386 18.30 -15.26 13.75
C VAL A 386 17.84 -14.34 12.63
N TRP A 387 16.53 -14.23 12.45
CA TRP A 387 15.90 -13.48 11.37
C TRP A 387 15.00 -12.38 11.90
N ASN A 388 14.88 -11.28 11.17
CA ASN A 388 13.89 -10.23 11.43
C ASN A 388 12.61 -10.47 10.59
N VAL A 389 11.56 -9.67 10.83
CA VAL A 389 10.29 -9.75 10.07
C VAL A 389 10.41 -9.39 8.59
N LEU A 390 11.54 -8.82 8.17
CA LEU A 390 11.85 -8.48 6.78
C LEU A 390 12.56 -9.61 6.02
N GLY A 391 12.69 -10.79 6.63
CA GLY A 391 13.34 -11.93 6.01
C GLY A 391 14.86 -11.77 5.91
N GLN A 392 15.46 -10.92 6.74
CA GLN A 392 16.92 -10.71 6.78
C GLN A 392 17.51 -11.45 7.98
N ALA A 393 18.60 -12.19 7.74
CA ALA A 393 19.34 -12.85 8.80
C ALA A 393 20.22 -11.83 9.53
N ILE A 394 19.89 -11.54 10.78
CA ILE A 394 20.56 -10.54 11.63
C ILE A 394 21.63 -11.14 12.55
N GLY A 395 21.80 -12.47 12.55
CA GLY A 395 22.82 -13.15 13.33
C GLY A 395 22.90 -14.63 13.02
N GLY A 396 24.00 -15.27 13.43
CA GLY A 396 24.25 -16.69 13.16
C GLY A 396 25.07 -16.92 11.88
N GLU A 397 24.94 -18.11 11.31
CA GLU A 397 25.72 -18.55 10.15
C GLU A 397 25.32 -17.82 8.86
N LEU A 398 24.03 -17.56 8.69
CA LEU A 398 23.45 -16.91 7.51
C LEU A 398 23.40 -15.38 7.64
N ALA A 399 24.07 -14.78 8.62
CA ALA A 399 24.00 -13.34 8.86
C ALA A 399 24.37 -12.51 7.60
N GLY A 400 23.46 -11.61 7.20
CA GLY A 400 23.57 -10.79 5.98
C GLY A 400 22.89 -11.39 4.75
N GLU A 401 22.41 -12.63 4.82
CA GLU A 401 21.54 -13.21 3.79
C GLU A 401 20.10 -12.70 3.93
N GLU A 402 19.38 -12.69 2.82
CA GLU A 402 17.99 -12.23 2.74
C GLU A 402 17.14 -13.27 2.01
N LEU A 403 15.90 -13.48 2.47
CA LEU A 403 14.93 -14.32 1.78
C LEU A 403 14.28 -13.54 0.62
N GLU A 404 13.99 -14.25 -0.47
CA GLU A 404 13.19 -13.69 -1.55
C GLU A 404 11.77 -13.41 -1.06
N LYS A 405 11.32 -12.16 -1.19
CA LYS A 405 9.98 -11.75 -0.75
C LYS A 405 8.90 -12.25 -1.72
N ILE A 406 7.81 -12.75 -1.16
CA ILE A 406 6.61 -13.11 -1.91
C ILE A 406 5.67 -11.90 -1.93
N VAL A 407 4.99 -11.68 -3.06
CA VAL A 407 3.91 -10.68 -3.11
C VAL A 407 2.80 -11.14 -2.15
N ALA A 408 2.70 -10.44 -1.03
CA ALA A 408 1.70 -10.68 -0.01
C ALA A 408 1.06 -9.35 0.38
N ILE A 409 -0.27 -9.36 0.54
CA ILE A 409 -1.03 -8.12 0.68
C ILE A 409 -1.84 -8.16 1.98
N ASN A 410 -1.78 -7.07 2.73
CA ASN A 410 -2.56 -6.89 3.95
C ASN A 410 -3.98 -6.43 3.61
N HIS A 411 -4.98 -7.04 4.25
CA HIS A 411 -6.38 -6.73 4.05
C HIS A 411 -7.18 -6.82 5.35
N PHE A 412 -8.35 -6.19 5.36
CA PHE A 412 -9.48 -6.72 6.11
C PHE A 412 -10.12 -7.87 5.34
N TRP A 413 -10.54 -8.92 6.04
CA TRP A 413 -11.06 -10.14 5.42
C TRP A 413 -12.17 -9.89 4.40
N PHE A 414 -13.12 -9.01 4.72
CA PHE A 414 -14.22 -8.69 3.83
C PHE A 414 -13.77 -8.14 2.47
N SER A 415 -12.69 -7.35 2.44
CA SER A 415 -12.26 -6.65 1.23
C SER A 415 -11.52 -7.60 0.30
N TRP A 416 -10.78 -8.56 0.84
CA TRP A 416 -10.14 -9.62 0.06
C TRP A 416 -11.17 -10.65 -0.44
N ALA A 417 -11.99 -11.19 0.48
CA ALA A 417 -12.93 -12.25 0.16
C ALA A 417 -14.03 -11.83 -0.83
N ALA A 418 -14.26 -10.52 -1.00
CA ALA A 418 -15.12 -9.98 -2.04
C ALA A 418 -14.61 -10.26 -3.46
N PHE A 419 -13.29 -10.40 -3.65
CA PHE A 419 -12.66 -10.72 -4.93
C PHE A 419 -12.20 -12.18 -4.99
N MET A 420 -11.77 -12.76 -3.86
CA MET A 420 -11.21 -14.12 -3.78
C MET A 420 -11.96 -14.97 -2.74
N PRO A 421 -13.26 -15.30 -2.98
CA PRO A 421 -14.12 -15.94 -1.98
C PRO A 421 -13.73 -17.38 -1.64
N ASP A 422 -12.99 -18.06 -2.53
CA ASP A 422 -12.54 -19.44 -2.34
C ASP A 422 -11.20 -19.53 -1.58
N THR A 423 -10.69 -18.40 -1.07
CA THR A 423 -9.46 -18.33 -0.30
C THR A 423 -9.53 -19.23 0.94
N SER A 424 -8.54 -20.10 1.09
CA SER A 424 -8.39 -20.89 2.31
C SER A 424 -7.86 -20.03 3.47
N VAL A 425 -8.30 -20.32 4.69
CA VAL A 425 -7.80 -19.64 5.89
C VAL A 425 -6.78 -20.54 6.56
N TYR A 426 -5.56 -20.04 6.78
CA TYR A 426 -4.52 -20.76 7.45
C TYR A 426 -4.92 -21.12 8.89
N THR A 427 -4.79 -22.40 9.22
CA THR A 427 -4.96 -22.93 10.57
C THR A 427 -3.71 -23.72 10.94
N PRO A 428 -3.05 -23.44 12.07
CA PRO A 428 -1.91 -24.25 12.51
C PRO A 428 -2.35 -25.71 12.70
N GLU A 429 -1.52 -26.65 12.28
CA GLU A 429 -1.74 -28.06 12.59
C GLU A 429 -1.72 -28.27 14.12
N SER A 430 -2.73 -28.98 14.63
CA SER A 430 -3.00 -29.18 16.07
C SER A 430 -2.09 -30.20 16.74
#